data_AF-A0A933WF12-F1
#
_entry.id   AF-A0A933WF12-F1
#
_cell.length_a   1.000
_cell.length_b   1.000
_cell.length_c   1.000
_cell.angle_alpha   90.00
_cell.angle_beta   90.00
_cell.angle_gamma   90.00
#
_symmetry.space_group_name_H-M   'P 1'
#
loop_
_entity.id
_entity.type
_entity.pdbx_description
1 polymer ?
#
loop_
_entity_poly.entity_id
_entity_poly.type
_entity_poly.pdbx_seq_one_letter_code
_entity_poly.pdbx_strand_id
1 'polypeptide(L)' 'MREYKKVKNSKVLINLPKEMEGKKVEVIILPFDTIKEKLLLNKLLLNGPTFGAAEIKSMRDVRTWMNKWKVKQF' A
#
# COMPACT_ATOMS: atom_id res chain seq x y z
N MET A 1 7.05 8.13 0.17
CA MET A 1 8.29 7.54 0.70
C MET A 1 7.94 6.26 1.45
N ARG A 2 8.53 5.12 1.09
CA ARG A 2 8.31 3.82 1.78
C ARG A 2 9.60 3.45 2.51
N GLU A 3 9.53 3.15 3.80
CA GLU A 3 10.70 2.82 4.63
C GLU A 3 10.47 1.54 5.45
N TYR A 4 11.56 0.80 5.72
CA TYR A 4 11.56 -0.32 6.64
C TYR A 4 12.10 0.08 8.01
N LYS A 5 11.37 -0.31 9.07
CA LYS A 5 11.85 -0.23 10.46
C LYS A 5 11.76 -1.62 11.10
N LYS A 6 12.82 -2.01 11.82
CA LYS A 6 12.79 -3.23 12.62
C LYS A 6 12.01 -2.98 13.92
N VAL A 7 11.21 -3.96 14.33
CA VAL A 7 10.61 -3.97 15.67
C VAL A 7 11.75 -4.15 16.69
N LYS A 8 11.85 -3.25 17.66
CA LYS A 8 12.77 -3.36 18.80
C LYS A 8 11.96 -3.24 20.08
N ASN A 9 12.17 -4.15 21.03
CA ASN A 9 11.45 -4.17 22.31
C ASN A 9 9.92 -4.09 22.14
N SER A 10 9.38 -4.87 21.19
CA SER A 10 7.96 -4.87 20.84
C SER A 10 7.39 -3.51 20.40
N LYS A 11 8.25 -2.60 19.92
CA LYS A 11 7.87 -1.26 19.45
C LYS A 11 8.45 -0.97 18.06
N VAL A 12 7.74 -0.15 17.30
CA VAL A 12 8.20 0.43 16.04
C VAL A 12 8.18 1.95 16.19
N LEU A 13 9.33 2.60 16.01
CA LEU A 13 9.46 4.06 16.00
C LEU A 13 9.59 4.54 14.56
N ILE A 14 8.71 5.44 14.16
CA ILE A 14 8.67 6.05 12.83
C ILE A 14 8.80 7.56 13.01
N ASN A 15 9.89 8.12 12.49
CA ASN A 15 10.09 9.57 12.45
C ASN A 15 9.56 10.07 11.10
N LEU A 16 8.53 10.91 11.14
CA LEU A 16 8.01 11.54 9.93
C LEU A 16 8.89 12.73 9.53
N PRO A 17 9.19 12.94 8.24
CA PRO A 17 9.90 14.12 7.78
C PRO A 17 9.12 15.38 8.16
N LYS A 18 9.83 16.43 8.62
CA LYS A 18 9.21 17.71 8.99
C LYS A 18 8.49 18.38 7.82
N GLU A 19 8.94 18.09 6.59
CA GLU A 19 8.46 18.68 5.34
C GLU A 19 7.43 17.79 4.62
N MET A 20 6.82 16.82 5.32
CA MET A 20 5.83 15.95 4.70
C MET A 20 4.54 16.72 4.39
N GLU A 21 4.29 16.98 3.10
CA GLU A 21 3.07 17.68 2.63
C GLU A 21 1.77 16.90 2.89
N GLY A 22 1.89 15.56 2.97
CA GLY A 22 0.75 14.66 3.19
C GLY A 22 0.24 14.72 4.63
N LYS A 23 -1.05 15.03 4.81
CA LYS A 23 -1.73 15.06 6.13
C LYS A 23 -2.05 13.68 6.71
N LYS A 24 -1.74 12.59 6.01
CA LYS A 24 -2.08 11.22 6.39
C LYS A 24 -0.91 10.28 6.12
N VAL A 25 -0.73 9.35 7.05
CA VAL A 25 0.27 8.29 6.95
C VAL A 25 -0.44 6.96 7.17
N GLU A 26 -0.12 5.98 6.34
CA GLU A 26 -0.57 4.61 6.48
C GLU A 26 0.59 3.75 6.96
N VAL A 27 0.36 2.95 8.00
CA VAL A 27 1.35 2.03 8.57
C VAL A 27 0.81 0.61 8.43
N ILE A 28 1.55 -0.23 7.72
CA ILE A 28 1.19 -1.63 7.50
C ILE A 28 2.15 -2.51 8.32
N ILE A 29 1.60 -3.29 9.24
CA ILE A 29 2.36 -4.26 10.05
C ILE A 29 2.04 -5.65 9.51
N LEU A 30 3.07 -6.36 9.06
CA LEU A 30 2.93 -7.71 8.51
C LEU A 30 3.74 -8.67 9.39
N PRO A 31 3.08 -9.57 10.14
CA PRO A 31 3.77 -10.68 10.78
C PRO A 31 4.22 -11.66 9.70
N PHE A 32 5.48 -12.10 9.76
CA PHE A 32 6.01 -13.10 8.84
C PHE A 32 6.61 -14.25 9.64
N ASP A 33 6.20 -15.46 9.31
CA ASP A 33 6.74 -16.69 9.91
C ASP A 33 7.98 -17.19 9.16
N THR A 34 8.15 -16.79 7.89
CA THR A 34 9.32 -17.19 7.07
C THR A 34 10.04 -16.03 6.37
N ILE A 35 11.35 -16.17 6.21
CA ILE A 35 12.23 -15.16 5.56
C ILE A 35 11.92 -14.99 4.07
N LYS A 36 11.42 -16.04 3.40
CA LYS A 36 11.19 -16.07 1.94
C LYS A 36 9.96 -15.27 1.54
N GLU A 37 8.85 -15.40 2.28
CA GLU A 37 7.62 -14.63 2.07
C GLU A 37 7.85 -13.13 2.29
N LYS A 38 8.63 -12.81 3.33
CA LYS A 38 9.07 -11.45 3.63
C LYS A 38 9.81 -10.80 2.45
N LEU A 39 10.74 -11.51 1.82
CA LEU A 39 11.53 -10.96 0.70
C LEU A 39 10.68 -10.66 -0.54
N LEU A 40 9.73 -11.53 -0.85
CA LEU A 40 8.91 -11.43 -2.07
C LEU A 40 7.88 -10.30 -1.95
N LEU A 41 7.21 -10.22 -0.80
CA LEU A 41 6.26 -9.14 -0.52
C LEU A 41 6.97 -7.80 -0.37
N ASN A 42 8.15 -7.76 0.24
CA ASN A 42 8.94 -6.54 0.35
C ASN A 42 9.35 -5.97 -1.02
N LYS A 43 9.73 -6.83 -1.97
CA LYS A 43 10.01 -6.40 -3.35
C LYS A 43 8.76 -5.83 -4.01
N LEU A 44 7.61 -6.47 -3.80
CA LEU A 44 6.34 -6.02 -4.38
C LEU A 44 5.87 -4.69 -3.76
N LEU A 45 6.00 -4.51 -2.45
CA LEU A 45 5.58 -3.28 -1.77
C LEU A 45 6.50 -2.09 -2.05
N LEU A 46 7.81 -2.31 -2.21
CA LEU A 46 8.72 -1.22 -2.60
C LEU A 46 8.53 -0.81 -4.04
N ASN A 47 8.46 -1.78 -4.95
CA ASN A 47 8.41 -1.54 -6.39
C ASN A 47 6.99 -1.38 -6.93
N GLY A 48 5.97 -1.56 -6.07
CA GLY A 48 4.59 -1.43 -6.46
C GLY A 48 4.27 0.01 -6.88
N PRO A 49 3.41 0.20 -7.88
CA PRO A 49 3.03 1.53 -8.33
C PRO A 49 2.49 2.36 -7.16
N THR A 50 2.97 3.59 -7.04
CA THR A 50 2.38 4.61 -6.16
C THR A 50 1.42 5.43 -7.00
N PHE A 51 0.12 5.21 -6.80
CA PHE A 51 -0.90 5.96 -7.50
C PHE A 51 -1.03 7.38 -6.93
N GLY A 52 -1.00 8.37 -7.81
CA GLY A 52 -1.38 9.74 -7.48
C GLY A 52 -2.89 9.86 -7.24
N ALA A 53 -3.32 10.96 -6.61
CA ALA A 53 -4.73 11.19 -6.30
C ALA A 53 -5.66 11.12 -7.54
N ALA A 54 -5.17 11.56 -8.70
CA ALA A 54 -5.88 11.50 -9.97
C ALA A 54 -6.08 10.06 -10.47
N GLU A 55 -5.06 9.20 -10.32
CA GLU A 55 -5.10 7.80 -10.74
C GLU A 55 -5.99 6.96 -9.80
N ILE A 56 -6.01 7.29 -8.51
CA ILE A 56 -6.93 6.67 -7.55
C ILE A 56 -8.40 6.97 -7.94
N LYS A 57 -8.68 8.20 -8.38
CA LYS A 57 -10.01 8.60 -8.85
C LYS A 57 -10.41 7.82 -10.10
N SER A 58 -9.53 7.76 -11.11
CA SER A 58 -9.82 7.03 -12.36
C SER A 58 -10.02 5.53 -12.11
N MET A 59 -9.23 4.91 -11.23
CA MET A 59 -9.43 3.51 -10.85
C MET A 59 -10.77 3.26 -10.16
N ARG A 60 -11.19 4.17 -9.26
CA ARG A 60 -12.50 4.08 -8.60
C ARG A 60 -13.63 4.18 -9.62
N ASP A 61 -13.50 5.05 -10.60
CA ASP A 61 -14.49 5.25 -11.67
C ASP A 61 -14.58 4.00 -12.57
N VAL A 62 -13.43 3.44 -12.98
CA VAL A 62 -13.36 2.18 -13.75
C VAL A 62 -13.98 1.02 -12.97
N ARG A 63 -13.64 0.88 -11.67
CA ARG A 63 -14.23 -0.17 -10.82
C ARG A 63 -15.74 -0.02 -10.67
N THR A 64 -16.21 1.21 -10.52
CA THR A 64 -17.65 1.52 -10.43
C THR A 64 -18.35 1.20 -11.75
N TRP A 65 -17.72 1.48 -12.89
CA TRP A 65 -18.21 1.11 -14.21
C TRP A 65 -18.26 -0.41 -14.41
N MET A 66 -17.19 -1.14 -14.05
CA MET A 66 -17.17 -2.61 -14.12
C MET A 66 -18.25 -3.25 -13.25
N ASN A 67 -18.49 -2.73 -12.04
CA ASN A 67 -19.56 -3.24 -11.17
C ASN A 67 -20.97 -3.00 -11.71
N LYS A 68 -21.13 -2.07 -12.67
CA LYS A 68 -22.40 -1.80 -13.37
C LYS A 68 -22.58 -2.65 -14.62
N TRP A 69 -21.54 -3.33 -15.10
CA TRP A 69 -21.66 -4.29 -16.18
C TRP A 69 -22.40 -5.54 -15.69
N LYS A 70 -23.70 -5.61 -15.98
CA LYS A 70 -24.44 -6.87 -15.95
C LYS A 70 -24.03 -7.67 -17.18
N VAL A 71 -23.20 -8.70 -16.98
CA VAL A 71 -22.94 -9.71 -18.01
C VAL A 71 -24.28 -10.37 -18.32
N LYS A 72 -24.86 -10.09 -19.49
CA LYS A 72 -25.95 -10.92 -20.01
C LYS A 72 -25.34 -12.28 -20.32
N GLN A 73 -25.68 -13.29 -19.52
CA GLN A 73 -25.39 -14.67 -19.88
C GLN A 73 -26.19 -14.97 -21.15
N PHE A 74 -25.47 -15.35 -22.21
CA PHE A 74 -26.04 -15.89 -23.44
C PHE A 74 -26.23 -17.40 -23.27
#